data_AF-A0A316DM01-F1
#
_entry.id   AF-A0A316DM01-F1
#
_cell.length_a   1.000
_cell.length_b   1.000
_cell.length_c   1.000
_cell.angle_alpha   90.00
_cell.angle_beta   90.00
_cell.angle_gamma   90.00
#
_symmetry.space_group_name_H-M   'P 1'
#
loop_
_entity.id
_entity.type
_entity.pdbx_description
1 polymer ?
#
loop_
_entity_poly.entity_id
_entity_poly.type
_entity_poly.pdbx_seq_one_letter_code
_entity_poly.pdbx_strand_id
1 'polypeptide(L)'
;MNKTILYSVFSLLFLSLNFSGYGQSELLNNQEVIKLNNLLKKHAKNTDSLTFYANKLLSYSEENNLEYWKYSAYVALGNSQRNSGHVIESNNMYHLALNIAEAISDEKAQYMVMNNIAMNHKRLNRNDSAYFYFKKLDKYHSKQLEILPASIAKMNVGLTFLQYQELDSAEYYLNKSYKGFKDLNNKRFIGQNLNLLGELELQNEAFKLALEYADSCLVLARENNLNFLLPTNYSLHSRIYKGMGNTELADKYIKLSQESRPKNVELSDSRISNLNNAIRVDKAKVYETVINETKDSKQFFKSSFAIALIVILVLVFIVFIFFKRHKAIESEFKDIQKKIDAIREAKQEMGKPHEDKLIQLKSKASINSSNILYVKSDGHYVKYFLDTKKNPEVDRNTMIEVEKMLPSQIFVRIHKSYIVNINRIKIINSNKVMLDTGEWINLSRVYKQALKDILNKT
;
A
#
# COMPACT_ATOMS: atom_id res chain seq x y z
N MET A 1 49.89 44.78 -10.70
CA MET A 1 49.37 43.41 -10.91
C MET A 1 48.01 43.33 -10.21
N ASN A 2 46.93 43.27 -10.99
CA ASN A 2 45.58 43.60 -10.52
C ASN A 2 45.04 42.49 -9.57
N LYS A 3 44.50 42.86 -8.40
CA LYS A 3 43.97 41.90 -7.39
C LYS A 3 42.94 40.94 -8.00
N THR A 4 42.23 41.37 -9.03
CA THR A 4 41.25 40.58 -9.79
C THR A 4 41.87 39.38 -10.50
N ILE A 5 43.12 39.49 -10.99
CA ILE A 5 43.82 38.39 -11.67
C ILE A 5 44.28 37.33 -10.64
N LEU A 6 44.63 37.76 -9.42
CA LEU A 6 45.00 36.83 -8.34
C LEU A 6 43.80 36.02 -7.86
N TYR A 7 42.60 36.62 -7.80
CA TYR A 7 41.36 35.91 -7.47
C TYR A 7 40.88 34.97 -8.59
N SER A 8 41.07 35.33 -9.86
CA SER A 8 40.74 34.43 -10.98
C SER A 8 41.75 33.27 -11.12
N VAL A 9 43.02 33.49 -10.77
CA VAL A 9 44.03 32.42 -10.75
C VAL A 9 43.80 31.49 -9.54
N PHE A 10 43.35 32.01 -8.40
CA PHE A 10 42.94 31.17 -7.26
C PHE A 10 41.62 30.42 -7.51
N SER A 11 40.65 30.98 -8.24
CA SER A 11 39.41 30.26 -8.57
C SER A 11 39.63 29.16 -9.62
N LEU A 12 40.56 29.35 -10.56
CA LEU A 12 40.96 28.30 -11.52
C LEU A 12 41.80 27.18 -10.88
N LEU A 13 42.58 27.47 -9.83
CA LEU A 13 43.36 26.45 -9.10
C LEU A 13 42.52 25.58 -8.16
N PHE A 14 41.26 25.95 -7.88
CA PHE A 14 40.32 25.13 -7.12
C PHE A 14 39.53 24.13 -7.98
N LEU A 15 39.68 24.15 -9.31
CA LEU A 15 38.94 23.27 -10.22
C LEU A 15 39.60 21.90 -10.48
N SER A 16 40.70 21.55 -9.81
CA SER A 16 41.45 20.31 -10.08
C SER A 16 41.56 19.31 -8.93
N LEU A 17 40.68 19.40 -7.93
CA LEU A 17 40.51 18.35 -6.92
C LEU A 17 39.02 17.98 -6.80
N ASN A 18 38.67 16.79 -7.31
CA ASN A 18 37.33 16.20 -7.27
C ASN A 18 36.84 15.98 -5.81
N PHE A 19 36.30 17.03 -5.20
CA PHE A 19 35.47 16.97 -4.00
C PHE A 19 34.14 17.68 -4.32
N SER A 20 33.02 17.13 -3.84
CA SER A 20 31.68 17.66 -4.11
C SER A 20 31.58 19.09 -3.55
N GLY A 21 31.48 20.07 -4.45
CA GLY A 21 31.59 21.51 -4.12
C GLY A 21 30.62 22.00 -3.04
N TYR A 22 29.52 21.28 -2.81
CA TYR A 22 28.50 21.60 -1.81
C TYR A 22 29.03 21.49 -0.37
N GLY A 23 29.75 20.42 -0.04
CA GLY A 23 30.37 20.27 1.28
C GLY A 23 31.48 21.28 1.52
N GLN A 24 32.21 21.66 0.46
CA GLN A 24 33.31 22.62 0.54
C GLN A 24 32.80 24.06 0.78
N SER A 25 31.66 24.44 0.17
CA SER A 25 31.01 25.73 0.46
C SER A 25 30.53 25.84 1.92
N GLU A 26 30.00 24.77 2.51
CA GLU A 26 29.61 24.77 3.93
C GLU A 26 30.84 24.75 4.87
N LEU A 27 31.94 24.11 4.44
CA LEU A 27 33.15 23.94 5.24
C LEU A 27 33.99 25.23 5.33
N LEU A 28 33.95 26.08 4.30
CA LEU A 28 34.85 27.23 4.15
C LEU A 28 34.79 28.25 5.31
N ASN A 29 33.75 28.24 6.16
CA ASN A 29 33.60 29.20 7.25
C ASN A 29 33.17 28.60 8.61
N ASN A 30 33.09 27.27 8.79
CA ASN A 30 32.55 26.67 10.02
C ASN A 30 33.59 25.87 10.83
N GLN A 31 34.25 26.53 11.79
CA GLN A 31 35.30 25.92 12.61
C GLN A 31 34.81 24.74 13.48
N GLU A 32 33.57 24.80 13.99
CA GLU A 32 33.06 23.74 14.86
C GLU A 32 32.78 22.45 14.06
N VAL A 33 32.24 22.58 12.85
CA VAL A 33 32.05 21.45 11.93
C VAL A 33 33.37 20.78 11.57
N ILE A 34 34.41 21.55 11.25
CA ILE A 34 35.74 21.03 10.95
C ILE A 34 36.28 20.22 12.13
N LYS A 35 36.17 20.78 13.34
CA LYS A 35 36.59 20.12 14.57
C LYS A 35 35.81 18.83 14.84
N LEU A 36 34.48 18.84 14.75
CA LEU A 36 33.63 17.66 14.95
C LEU A 36 33.91 16.57 13.90
N ASN A 37 34.08 16.93 12.63
CA ASN A 37 34.43 16.00 11.57
C ASN A 37 35.82 15.36 11.79
N ASN A 38 36.79 16.13 12.26
CA ASN A 38 38.11 15.59 12.61
C ASN A 38 38.03 14.61 13.80
N LEU A 39 37.18 14.90 14.79
CA LEU A 39 36.93 13.99 15.91
C LEU A 39 36.25 12.69 15.46
N LEU A 40 35.28 12.75 14.54
CA LEU A 40 34.69 11.57 13.91
C LEU A 40 35.74 10.68 13.25
N LYS A 41 36.64 11.27 12.44
CA LYS A 41 37.73 10.53 11.78
C LYS A 41 38.69 9.91 12.79
N LYS A 42 39.08 10.66 13.83
CA LYS A 42 39.97 10.18 14.90
C LYS A 42 39.38 9.00 15.65
N HIS A 43 38.08 9.03 15.92
CA HIS A 43 37.39 8.05 16.75
C HIS A 43 36.60 7.00 15.95
N ALA A 44 36.83 6.86 14.63
CA ALA A 44 36.07 5.98 13.75
C ALA A 44 36.02 4.49 14.17
N LYS A 45 36.97 4.03 15.00
CA LYS A 45 37.04 2.66 15.52
C LYS A 45 36.40 2.47 16.90
N ASN A 46 36.07 3.55 17.61
CA ASN A 46 35.43 3.52 18.92
C ASN A 46 33.96 3.91 18.77
N THR A 47 33.06 2.94 18.91
CA THR A 47 31.62 3.10 18.70
C THR A 47 31.02 4.21 19.57
N ASP A 48 31.34 4.27 20.86
CA ASP A 48 30.74 5.23 21.78
C ASP A 48 31.15 6.66 21.42
N SER A 49 32.44 6.85 21.18
CA SER A 49 32.99 8.14 20.74
C SER A 49 32.44 8.55 19.38
N LEU A 50 32.34 7.62 18.43
CA LEU A 50 31.79 7.88 17.10
C LEU A 50 30.32 8.33 17.19
N THR A 51 29.51 7.65 18.01
CA THR A 51 28.11 8.00 18.26
C THR A 51 27.99 9.38 18.89
N PHE A 52 28.79 9.65 19.93
CA PHE A 52 28.77 10.92 20.64
C PHE A 52 29.09 12.10 19.72
N TYR A 53 30.17 12.03 18.95
CA TYR A 53 30.55 13.10 18.04
C TYR A 53 29.62 13.21 16.83
N ALA A 54 29.01 12.10 16.40
CA ALA A 54 28.06 12.13 15.30
C ALA A 54 26.75 12.82 15.71
N ASN A 55 26.26 12.56 16.92
CA ASN A 55 25.10 13.29 17.46
C ASN A 55 25.40 14.78 17.64
N LYS A 56 26.59 15.14 18.14
CA LYS A 56 27.00 16.56 18.21
C LYS A 56 27.04 17.23 16.84
N LEU A 57 27.59 16.55 15.84
CA LEU A 57 27.60 17.05 14.47
C LEU A 57 26.18 17.19 13.92
N LEU A 58 25.30 16.21 14.18
CA LEU A 58 23.91 16.24 13.73
C LEU A 58 23.17 17.45 14.31
N SER A 59 23.16 17.62 15.63
CA SER A 59 22.48 18.74 16.29
C SER A 59 23.00 20.08 15.82
N TYR A 60 24.33 20.24 15.75
CA TYR A 60 24.94 21.48 15.25
C TYR A 60 24.55 21.76 13.79
N SER A 61 24.50 20.71 12.95
CA SER A 61 24.15 20.85 11.55
C SER A 61 22.66 21.15 11.34
N GLU A 62 21.78 20.65 12.20
CA GLU A 62 20.35 21.00 12.21
C GLU A 62 20.13 22.45 12.63
N GLU A 63 20.77 22.90 13.70
CA GLU A 63 20.69 24.28 14.18
C GLU A 63 21.18 25.31 13.15
N ASN A 64 22.16 24.93 12.33
CA ASN A 64 22.81 25.81 11.37
C ASN A 64 22.39 25.54 9.91
N ASN A 65 21.39 24.69 9.67
CA ASN A 65 20.89 24.32 8.34
C ASN A 65 21.98 23.83 7.35
N LEU A 66 22.86 22.94 7.84
CA LEU A 66 23.99 22.40 7.11
C LEU A 66 23.69 20.98 6.59
N GLU A 67 23.14 20.88 5.37
CA GLU A 67 22.63 19.60 4.84
C GLU A 67 23.74 18.56 4.65
N TYR A 68 24.90 18.94 4.10
CA TYR A 68 25.98 17.98 3.88
C TYR A 68 26.54 17.43 5.21
N TRP A 69 26.54 18.25 6.25
CA TRP A 69 27.00 17.82 7.57
C TRP A 69 25.98 16.97 8.32
N LYS A 70 24.67 17.17 8.11
CA LYS A 70 23.64 16.21 8.51
C LYS A 70 23.84 14.86 7.84
N TYR A 71 24.09 14.85 6.52
CA TYR A 71 24.46 13.64 5.79
C TYR A 71 25.66 12.92 6.43
N SER A 72 26.76 13.65 6.69
CA SER A 72 27.98 13.10 7.27
C SER A 72 27.74 12.49 8.66
N ALA A 73 26.93 13.17 9.48
CA ALA A 73 26.53 12.68 10.80
C ALA A 73 25.72 11.38 10.72
N TYR A 74 24.73 11.31 9.82
CA TYR A 74 23.94 10.08 9.62
C TYR A 74 24.79 8.91 9.12
N VAL A 75 25.76 9.15 8.22
CA VAL A 75 26.72 8.10 7.81
C VAL A 75 27.55 7.61 8.98
N ALA A 76 28.01 8.51 9.85
CA ALA A 76 28.77 8.15 11.04
C ALA A 76 27.93 7.35 12.06
N LEU A 77 26.67 7.74 12.30
CA LEU A 77 25.72 6.99 13.12
C LEU A 77 25.45 5.60 12.53
N GLY A 78 25.23 5.52 11.22
CA GLY A 78 25.04 4.25 10.52
C GLY A 78 26.26 3.32 10.66
N ASN A 79 27.47 3.87 10.53
CA ASN A 79 28.71 3.11 10.77
C ASN A 79 28.83 2.63 12.21
N SER A 80 28.46 3.48 13.18
CA SER A 80 28.47 3.14 14.60
C SER A 80 27.54 1.96 14.90
N GLN A 81 26.28 2.05 14.46
CA GLN A 81 25.29 0.98 14.65
C GLN A 81 25.73 -0.34 14.01
N ARG A 82 26.29 -0.27 12.80
CA ARG A 82 26.86 -1.44 12.12
C ARG A 82 28.01 -2.07 12.89
N ASN A 83 28.86 -1.27 13.53
CA ASN A 83 29.97 -1.76 14.35
C ASN A 83 29.49 -2.40 15.65
N SER A 84 28.35 -1.95 16.18
CA SER A 84 27.66 -2.55 17.34
C SER A 84 26.85 -3.79 17.02
N GLY A 85 26.70 -4.15 15.74
CA GLY A 85 25.89 -5.29 15.30
C GLY A 85 24.42 -4.98 15.03
N HIS A 86 23.97 -3.74 15.25
CA HIS A 86 22.61 -3.25 14.98
C HIS A 86 22.45 -2.90 13.49
N VAL A 87 22.36 -3.92 12.63
CA VAL A 87 22.44 -3.74 11.17
C VAL A 87 21.17 -3.08 10.60
N ILE A 88 20.01 -3.29 11.22
CA ILE A 88 18.73 -2.69 10.78
C ILE A 88 18.74 -1.17 11.09
N GLU A 89 19.13 -0.79 12.30
CA GLU A 89 19.26 0.59 12.75
C GLU A 89 20.31 1.33 11.92
N SER A 90 21.40 0.63 11.56
CA SER A 90 22.40 1.14 10.62
C SER A 90 21.78 1.49 9.26
N ASN A 91 20.91 0.64 8.71
CA ASN A 91 20.19 0.93 7.47
C ASN A 91 19.26 2.13 7.60
N ASN A 92 18.57 2.30 8.72
CA ASN A 92 17.71 3.47 8.93
C ASN A 92 18.52 4.78 8.84
N MET A 93 19.70 4.82 9.48
CA MET A 93 20.60 5.97 9.40
C MET A 93 21.12 6.19 7.99
N TYR A 94 21.49 5.12 7.28
CA TYR A 94 21.92 5.23 5.89
C TYR A 94 20.80 5.69 4.95
N HIS A 95 19.55 5.31 5.18
CA HIS A 95 18.43 5.83 4.40
C HIS A 95 18.22 7.34 4.59
N LEU A 96 18.35 7.83 5.82
CA LEU A 96 18.34 9.27 6.10
C LEU A 96 19.49 9.99 5.38
N ALA A 97 20.70 9.41 5.42
CA ALA A 97 21.83 9.94 4.67
C ALA A 97 21.59 9.92 3.15
N LEU A 98 20.99 8.86 2.62
CA LEU A 98 20.71 8.73 1.18
C LEU A 98 19.73 9.82 0.71
N ASN A 99 18.65 10.05 1.47
CA ASN A 99 17.68 11.08 1.13
C ASN A 99 18.31 12.48 1.06
N ILE A 100 19.22 12.80 1.99
CA ILE A 100 19.96 14.06 1.97
C ILE A 100 20.91 14.10 0.77
N ALA A 101 21.65 13.02 0.52
CA ALA A 101 22.57 12.93 -0.62
C ALA A 101 21.85 13.10 -1.98
N GLU A 102 20.63 12.58 -2.09
CA GLU A 102 19.74 12.79 -3.24
C GLU A 102 19.26 14.25 -3.31
N ALA A 103 18.84 14.84 -2.19
CA ALA A 103 18.38 16.23 -2.14
C ALA A 103 19.47 17.25 -2.54
N ILE A 104 20.71 17.04 -2.13
CA ILE A 104 21.86 17.89 -2.50
C ILE A 104 22.51 17.48 -3.84
N SER A 105 21.94 16.48 -4.54
CA SER A 105 22.45 15.96 -5.82
C SER A 105 23.93 15.53 -5.79
N ASP A 106 24.43 15.03 -4.64
CA ASP A 106 25.80 14.54 -4.51
C ASP A 106 25.87 13.05 -4.90
N GLU A 107 26.19 12.78 -6.16
CA GLU A 107 26.29 11.43 -6.71
C GLU A 107 27.32 10.54 -5.98
N LYS A 108 28.41 11.14 -5.47
CA LYS A 108 29.45 10.41 -4.74
C LYS A 108 28.94 9.98 -3.35
N ALA A 109 28.21 10.86 -2.68
CA ALA A 109 27.55 10.56 -1.41
C ALA A 109 26.47 9.48 -1.58
N GLN A 110 25.62 9.60 -2.61
CA GLN A 110 24.60 8.60 -2.96
C GLN A 110 25.24 7.21 -3.17
N TYR A 111 26.32 7.16 -3.96
CA TYR A 111 27.10 5.95 -4.18
C TYR A 111 27.61 5.32 -2.88
N MET A 112 28.28 6.11 -2.02
CA MET A 112 28.89 5.60 -0.79
C MET A 112 27.84 5.01 0.16
N VAL A 113 26.70 5.68 0.29
CA VAL A 113 25.61 5.25 1.16
C VAL A 113 24.93 4.00 0.63
N MET A 114 24.61 3.96 -0.67
CA MET A 114 24.02 2.79 -1.29
C MET A 114 24.91 1.55 -1.19
N ASN A 115 26.24 1.70 -1.33
CA ASN A 115 27.17 0.60 -1.08
C ASN A 115 27.13 0.11 0.37
N ASN A 116 27.01 1.02 1.35
CA ASN A 116 26.87 0.63 2.75
C ASN A 116 25.55 -0.11 3.03
N ILE A 117 24.44 0.36 2.46
CA ILE A 117 23.12 -0.30 2.55
C ILE A 117 23.20 -1.71 1.93
N ALA A 118 23.80 -1.84 0.75
CA ALA A 118 23.98 -3.13 0.08
C ALA A 118 24.80 -4.12 0.93
N MET A 119 25.89 -3.64 1.56
CA MET A 119 26.70 -4.44 2.48
C MET A 119 25.93 -4.87 3.73
N ASN A 120 25.08 -4.01 4.28
CA ASN A 120 24.23 -4.36 5.42
C ASN A 120 23.18 -5.42 5.04
N HIS A 121 22.56 -5.29 3.87
CA HIS A 121 21.66 -6.32 3.36
C HIS A 121 22.37 -7.66 3.18
N LYS A 122 23.63 -7.67 2.72
CA LYS A 122 24.45 -8.88 2.67
C LYS A 122 24.66 -9.49 4.06
N ARG A 123 24.98 -8.68 5.08
CA ARG A 123 25.12 -9.15 6.47
C ARG A 123 23.82 -9.74 7.04
N LEU A 124 22.67 -9.23 6.59
CA LEU A 124 21.35 -9.72 6.94
C LEU A 124 20.89 -10.92 6.09
N ASN A 125 21.70 -11.39 5.14
CA ASN A 125 21.32 -12.38 4.11
C ASN A 125 20.07 -11.98 3.30
N ARG A 126 19.86 -10.67 3.09
CA ARG A 126 18.78 -10.11 2.27
C ARG A 126 19.31 -9.81 0.87
N ASN A 127 19.45 -10.85 0.07
CA ASN A 127 20.33 -10.80 -1.10
C ASN A 127 19.71 -10.08 -2.29
N ASP A 128 18.39 -10.21 -2.47
CA ASP A 128 17.65 -9.44 -3.48
C ASP A 128 17.82 -7.94 -3.25
N SER A 129 17.74 -7.53 -1.98
CA SER A 129 17.97 -6.13 -1.59
C SER A 129 19.43 -5.71 -1.83
N ALA A 130 20.40 -6.55 -1.45
CA ALA A 130 21.81 -6.26 -1.71
C ALA A 130 22.08 -6.08 -3.21
N TYR A 131 21.59 -7.02 -4.04
CA TYR A 131 21.67 -6.97 -5.49
C TYR A 131 20.99 -5.72 -6.06
N PHE A 132 19.79 -5.38 -5.59
CA PHE A 132 19.08 -4.17 -6.02
C PHE A 132 19.93 -2.90 -5.84
N TYR A 133 20.53 -2.69 -4.67
CA TYR A 133 21.39 -1.53 -4.45
C TYR A 133 22.68 -1.60 -5.28
N PHE A 134 23.32 -2.77 -5.38
CA PHE A 134 24.49 -2.95 -6.23
C PHE A 134 24.22 -2.66 -7.70
N LYS A 135 23.08 -3.09 -8.24
CA LYS A 135 22.66 -2.80 -9.60
C LYS A 135 22.47 -1.31 -9.84
N LYS A 136 21.89 -0.59 -8.86
CA LYS A 136 21.80 0.87 -8.94
C LYS A 136 23.17 1.55 -8.96
N LEU A 137 24.21 1.00 -8.30
CA LEU A 137 25.57 1.55 -8.35
C LEU A 137 26.19 1.49 -9.75
N ASP A 138 25.84 0.50 -10.58
CA ASP A 138 26.40 0.35 -11.94
C ASP A 138 26.08 1.55 -12.84
N LYS A 139 24.93 2.20 -12.61
CA LYS A 139 24.51 3.43 -13.31
C LYS A 139 25.44 4.62 -13.05
N TYR A 140 26.09 4.69 -11.89
CA TYR A 140 27.02 5.77 -11.54
C TYR A 140 28.38 5.62 -12.23
N HIS A 141 28.65 4.50 -12.91
CA HIS A 141 29.94 4.25 -13.55
C HIS A 141 30.01 4.59 -15.04
N SER A 142 28.89 4.95 -15.67
CA SER A 142 28.87 5.34 -17.10
C SER A 142 29.35 6.77 -17.36
N LYS A 143 29.57 7.59 -16.32
CA LYS A 143 29.98 8.99 -16.44
C LYS A 143 31.21 9.30 -15.58
N GLN A 144 32.40 8.87 -16.01
CA GLN A 144 33.72 9.36 -15.52
C GLN A 144 33.93 9.52 -13.99
N LEU A 145 33.13 8.87 -13.14
CA LEU A 145 33.36 8.83 -11.70
C LEU A 145 34.57 7.94 -11.38
N GLU A 146 35.31 8.34 -10.33
CA GLU A 146 36.57 7.77 -9.85
C GLU A 146 36.65 6.23 -10.05
N ILE A 147 37.63 5.76 -10.83
CA ILE A 147 37.83 4.35 -11.20
C ILE A 147 37.89 3.44 -9.95
N LEU A 148 38.39 3.95 -8.82
CA LEU A 148 38.61 3.16 -7.61
C LEU A 148 37.29 2.77 -6.92
N PRO A 149 36.41 3.71 -6.48
CA PRO A 149 35.07 3.37 -6.04
C PRO A 149 34.37 2.41 -6.99
N ALA A 150 34.45 2.69 -8.29
CA ALA A 150 33.81 1.87 -9.31
C ALA A 150 34.24 0.41 -9.36
N SER A 151 35.52 0.18 -9.09
CA SER A 151 36.09 -1.16 -9.06
C SER A 151 35.71 -1.87 -7.77
N ILE A 152 35.67 -1.15 -6.64
CA ILE A 152 35.25 -1.72 -5.34
C ILE A 152 33.79 -2.16 -5.37
N ALA A 153 32.87 -1.35 -5.92
CA ALA A 153 31.47 -1.76 -6.06
C ALA A 153 31.35 -3.06 -6.85
N LYS A 154 31.98 -3.14 -8.03
CA LYS A 154 31.94 -4.33 -8.88
C LYS A 154 32.54 -5.56 -8.19
N MET A 155 33.63 -5.39 -7.44
CA MET A 155 34.21 -6.47 -6.64
C MET A 155 33.22 -6.99 -5.59
N ASN A 156 32.48 -6.09 -4.93
CA ASN A 156 31.45 -6.46 -3.96
C ASN A 156 30.24 -7.16 -4.62
N VAL A 157 29.83 -6.74 -5.82
CA VAL A 157 28.80 -7.43 -6.62
C VAL A 157 29.26 -8.84 -6.98
N GLY A 158 30.47 -8.96 -7.51
CA GLY A 158 31.07 -10.25 -7.88
C GLY A 158 31.19 -11.20 -6.70
N LEU A 159 31.67 -10.72 -5.55
CA LEU A 159 31.68 -11.49 -4.30
C LEU A 159 30.28 -11.93 -3.87
N THR A 160 29.25 -11.10 -4.08
CA THR A 160 27.88 -11.45 -3.73
C THR A 160 27.39 -12.61 -4.60
N PHE A 161 27.57 -12.54 -5.92
CA PHE A 161 27.22 -13.63 -6.83
C PHE A 161 28.01 -14.92 -6.55
N LEU A 162 29.29 -14.80 -6.20
CA LEU A 162 30.13 -15.92 -5.82
C LEU A 162 29.62 -16.65 -4.56
N GLN A 163 28.97 -15.95 -3.64
CA GLN A 163 28.33 -16.57 -2.47
C GLN A 163 27.05 -17.34 -2.82
N TYR A 164 26.39 -17.01 -3.93
CA TYR A 164 25.18 -17.70 -4.43
C TYR A 164 25.47 -18.77 -5.46
N GLN A 165 26.74 -19.03 -5.77
CA GLN A 165 27.15 -19.95 -6.84
C GLN A 165 26.62 -19.52 -8.23
N GLU A 166 26.37 -18.23 -8.41
CA GLU A 166 26.04 -17.63 -9.72
C GLU A 166 27.33 -17.25 -10.44
N LEU A 167 28.05 -18.28 -10.90
CA LEU A 167 29.47 -18.17 -11.28
C LEU A 167 29.70 -17.25 -12.48
N ASP A 168 28.85 -17.30 -13.52
CA ASP A 168 28.95 -16.42 -14.70
C ASP A 168 28.85 -14.93 -14.33
N SER A 169 27.90 -14.60 -13.44
CA SER A 169 27.72 -13.23 -12.97
C SER A 169 28.88 -12.79 -12.08
N ALA A 170 29.34 -13.68 -11.20
CA ALA A 170 30.51 -13.43 -10.36
C ALA A 170 31.74 -13.13 -11.22
N GLU A 171 32.00 -13.96 -12.22
CA GLU A 171 33.11 -13.80 -13.16
C GLU A 171 33.06 -12.42 -13.86
N TYR A 172 31.91 -12.07 -14.43
CA TYR A 172 31.73 -10.81 -15.14
C TYR A 172 32.11 -9.59 -14.27
N TYR A 173 31.59 -9.54 -13.04
CA TYR A 173 31.82 -8.40 -12.15
C TYR A 173 33.24 -8.40 -11.57
N LEU A 174 33.79 -9.57 -11.22
CA LEU A 174 35.16 -9.69 -10.71
C LEU A 174 36.21 -9.32 -11.77
N ASN A 175 35.97 -9.65 -13.04
CA ASN A 175 36.85 -9.25 -14.14
C ASN A 175 36.81 -7.73 -14.39
N LYS A 176 35.62 -7.12 -14.33
CA LYS A 176 35.50 -5.66 -14.43
C LYS A 176 36.20 -4.93 -13.29
N SER A 177 36.07 -5.40 -12.05
CA SER A 177 36.77 -4.80 -10.91
C SER A 177 38.28 -5.00 -11.01
N TYR A 178 38.72 -6.19 -11.40
CA TYR A 178 40.14 -6.49 -11.64
C TYR A 178 40.77 -5.52 -12.62
N LYS A 179 40.12 -5.29 -13.78
CA LYS A 179 40.59 -4.33 -14.78
C LYS A 179 40.78 -2.93 -14.19
N GLY A 180 39.76 -2.40 -13.51
CA GLY A 180 39.86 -1.07 -12.93
C GLY A 180 40.92 -0.95 -11.82
N PHE A 181 41.16 -2.01 -11.04
CA PHE A 181 42.28 -2.03 -10.10
C PHE A 181 43.65 -2.10 -10.77
N LYS A 182 43.78 -2.80 -11.91
CA LYS A 182 45.00 -2.80 -12.74
C LYS A 182 45.26 -1.43 -13.36
N ASP A 183 44.24 -0.79 -13.90
CA ASP A 183 44.35 0.55 -14.50
C ASP A 183 44.87 1.59 -13.46
N LEU A 184 44.52 1.39 -12.19
CA LEU A 184 44.98 2.21 -11.06
C LEU A 184 46.30 1.74 -10.43
N ASN A 185 46.86 0.62 -10.89
CA ASN A 185 47.99 -0.07 -10.26
C ASN A 185 47.80 -0.31 -8.74
N ASN A 186 46.56 -0.57 -8.30
CA ASN A 186 46.24 -0.70 -6.87
C ASN A 186 46.50 -2.14 -6.38
N LYS A 187 47.76 -2.42 -6.00
CA LYS A 187 48.23 -3.75 -5.59
C LYS A 187 47.34 -4.41 -4.53
N ARG A 188 46.91 -3.63 -3.53
CA ARG A 188 46.00 -4.11 -2.47
C ARG A 188 44.73 -4.74 -3.05
N PHE A 189 44.01 -4.01 -3.90
CA PHE A 189 42.75 -4.49 -4.44
C PHE A 189 42.94 -5.51 -5.57
N ILE A 190 44.02 -5.43 -6.35
CA ILE A 190 44.43 -6.48 -7.30
C ILE A 190 44.58 -7.81 -6.54
N GLY A 191 45.32 -7.84 -5.43
CA GLY A 191 45.51 -9.05 -4.62
C GLY A 191 44.20 -9.61 -4.06
N GLN A 192 43.33 -8.75 -3.51
CA GLN A 192 42.01 -9.18 -3.04
C GLN A 192 41.17 -9.79 -4.17
N ASN A 193 41.17 -9.17 -5.35
CA ASN A 193 40.38 -9.62 -6.48
C ASN A 193 40.92 -10.91 -7.10
N LEU A 194 42.25 -11.10 -7.15
CA LEU A 194 42.86 -12.37 -7.56
C LEU A 194 42.44 -13.51 -6.63
N ASN A 195 42.39 -13.27 -5.32
CA ASN A 195 41.94 -14.29 -4.38
C ASN A 195 40.45 -14.66 -4.58
N LEU A 196 39.61 -13.71 -4.99
CA LEU A 196 38.20 -13.96 -5.34
C LEU A 196 38.05 -14.70 -6.67
N LEU A 197 38.86 -14.38 -7.67
CA LEU A 197 38.90 -15.13 -8.93
C LEU A 197 39.39 -16.57 -8.70
N GLY A 198 40.39 -16.78 -7.84
CA GLY A 198 40.80 -18.14 -7.46
C GLY A 198 39.70 -18.91 -6.72
N GLU A 199 38.90 -18.24 -5.89
CA GLU A 199 37.73 -18.85 -5.23
C GLU A 199 36.63 -19.20 -6.23
N LEU A 200 36.38 -18.34 -7.22
CA LEU A 200 35.46 -18.60 -8.33
C LEU A 200 35.87 -19.86 -9.09
N GLU A 201 37.13 -19.95 -9.51
CA GLU A 201 37.62 -21.09 -10.28
C GLU A 201 37.67 -22.38 -9.46
N LEU A 202 37.87 -22.28 -8.14
CA LEU A 202 37.72 -23.43 -7.25
C LEU A 202 36.28 -23.95 -7.25
N GLN A 203 35.27 -23.08 -7.27
CA GLN A 203 33.86 -23.49 -7.36
C GLN A 203 33.50 -24.06 -8.74
N ASN A 204 34.16 -23.60 -9.81
CA ASN A 204 34.10 -24.20 -11.15
C ASN A 204 34.84 -25.54 -11.26
N GLU A 205 35.49 -26.02 -10.19
CA GLU A 205 36.38 -27.19 -10.21
C GLU A 205 37.58 -27.05 -11.19
N ALA A 206 37.87 -25.82 -11.63
CA ALA A 206 38.98 -25.48 -12.50
C ALA A 206 40.28 -25.32 -11.68
N PHE A 207 40.70 -26.41 -11.00
CA PHE A 207 41.75 -26.35 -9.97
C PHE A 207 43.07 -25.75 -10.43
N LYS A 208 43.48 -25.99 -11.68
CA LYS A 208 44.72 -25.43 -12.25
C LYS A 208 44.64 -23.90 -12.34
N LEU A 209 43.54 -23.38 -12.86
CA LEU A 209 43.33 -21.93 -13.00
C LEU A 209 43.11 -21.27 -11.63
N ALA A 210 42.42 -21.94 -10.71
CA ALA A 210 42.29 -21.52 -9.33
C ALA A 210 43.66 -21.35 -8.66
N LEU A 211 44.57 -22.30 -8.90
CA LEU A 211 45.94 -22.26 -8.39
C LEU A 211 46.74 -21.10 -9.00
N GLU A 212 46.64 -20.87 -10.31
CA GLU A 212 47.30 -19.73 -10.98
C GLU A 212 46.89 -18.38 -10.37
N TYR A 213 45.60 -18.17 -10.09
CA TYR A 213 45.12 -16.97 -9.42
C TYR A 213 45.60 -16.89 -7.96
N ALA A 214 45.59 -18.02 -7.24
CA ALA A 214 46.06 -18.08 -5.86
C ALA A 214 47.56 -17.76 -5.74
N ASP A 215 48.39 -18.33 -6.64
CA ASP A 215 49.83 -18.08 -6.72
C ASP A 215 50.12 -16.62 -7.11
N SER A 216 49.40 -16.09 -8.10
CA SER A 216 49.52 -14.68 -8.50
C SER A 216 49.24 -13.71 -7.34
N CYS A 217 48.21 -14.02 -6.52
CA CYS A 217 47.91 -13.26 -5.31
C CYS A 217 49.04 -13.38 -4.28
N LEU A 218 49.58 -14.58 -4.07
CA LEU A 218 50.64 -14.86 -3.10
C LEU A 218 51.94 -14.11 -3.44
N VAL A 219 52.37 -14.15 -4.70
CA VAL A 219 53.54 -13.42 -5.20
C VAL A 219 53.36 -11.92 -4.99
N LEU A 220 52.22 -11.37 -5.47
CA LEU A 220 51.92 -9.95 -5.32
C LEU A 220 51.88 -9.54 -3.84
N ALA A 221 51.32 -10.36 -2.96
CA ALA A 221 51.23 -10.06 -1.53
C ALA A 221 52.62 -10.02 -0.87
N ARG A 222 53.51 -10.96 -1.20
CA ARG A 222 54.87 -11.01 -0.66
C ARG A 222 55.72 -9.83 -1.15
N GLU A 223 55.70 -9.55 -2.45
CA GLU A 223 56.47 -8.45 -3.05
C GLU A 223 56.07 -7.07 -2.52
N ASN A 224 54.81 -6.90 -2.13
CA ASN A 224 54.26 -5.61 -1.70
C ASN A 224 53.99 -5.55 -0.18
N ASN A 225 54.51 -6.50 0.60
CA ASN A 225 54.32 -6.59 2.06
C ASN A 225 52.85 -6.57 2.51
N LEU A 226 51.94 -7.14 1.71
CA LEU A 226 50.49 -7.19 1.99
C LEU A 226 50.13 -8.41 2.85
N ASN A 227 50.78 -8.55 4.01
CA ASN A 227 50.68 -9.73 4.88
C ASN A 227 49.25 -10.08 5.32
N PHE A 228 48.34 -9.11 5.34
CA PHE A 228 46.93 -9.33 5.67
C PHE A 228 46.17 -10.21 4.64
N LEU A 229 46.71 -10.42 3.44
CA LEU A 229 46.15 -11.30 2.41
C LEU A 229 46.56 -12.77 2.58
N LEU A 230 47.69 -13.02 3.25
CA LEU A 230 48.30 -14.35 3.33
C LEU A 230 47.38 -15.40 3.98
N PRO A 231 46.67 -15.13 5.10
CA PRO A 231 45.86 -16.17 5.76
C PRO A 231 44.77 -16.72 4.84
N THR A 232 44.03 -15.82 4.20
CA THR A 232 42.93 -16.17 3.28
C THR A 232 43.46 -16.83 2.01
N ASN A 233 44.60 -16.39 1.50
CA ASN A 233 45.20 -16.95 0.30
C ASN A 233 45.78 -18.36 0.54
N TYR A 234 46.45 -18.60 1.67
CA TYR A 234 46.87 -19.95 2.04
C TYR A 234 45.69 -20.88 2.31
N SER A 235 44.60 -20.38 2.91
CA SER A 235 43.37 -21.17 3.04
C SER A 235 42.79 -21.57 1.68
N LEU A 236 42.89 -20.71 0.66
CA LEU A 236 42.46 -21.02 -0.70
C LEU A 236 43.35 -22.11 -1.32
N HIS A 237 44.67 -21.98 -1.24
CA HIS A 237 45.61 -23.03 -1.68
C HIS A 237 45.31 -24.38 -1.04
N SER A 238 45.07 -24.40 0.27
CA SER A 238 44.74 -25.64 0.98
C SER A 238 43.51 -26.34 0.37
N ARG A 239 42.46 -25.56 0.09
CA ARG A 239 41.22 -26.08 -0.50
C ARG A 239 41.41 -26.53 -1.95
N ILE A 240 42.21 -25.80 -2.74
CA ILE A 240 42.56 -26.19 -4.12
C ILE A 240 43.33 -27.52 -4.12
N TYR A 241 44.41 -27.64 -3.34
CA TYR A 241 45.19 -28.88 -3.27
C TYR A 241 44.38 -30.06 -2.74
N LYS A 242 43.48 -29.81 -1.78
CA LYS A 242 42.53 -30.82 -1.32
C LYS A 242 41.60 -31.28 -2.46
N GLY A 243 41.07 -30.34 -3.26
CA GLY A 243 40.26 -30.64 -4.44
C GLY A 243 41.02 -31.44 -5.51
N MET A 244 42.33 -31.20 -5.64
CA MET A 244 43.23 -31.97 -6.53
C MET A 244 43.65 -33.33 -5.96
N GLY A 245 43.24 -33.69 -4.74
CA GLY A 245 43.61 -34.93 -4.07
C GLY A 245 45.01 -34.92 -3.42
N ASN A 246 45.69 -33.77 -3.33
CA ASN A 246 46.98 -33.63 -2.67
C ASN A 246 46.79 -33.18 -1.22
N THR A 247 46.58 -34.14 -0.32
CA THR A 247 46.38 -33.91 1.11
C THR A 247 47.61 -33.35 1.82
N GLU A 248 48.82 -33.75 1.43
CA GLU A 248 50.07 -33.26 2.04
C GLU A 248 50.22 -31.74 1.86
N LEU A 249 50.04 -31.25 0.63
CA LEU A 249 50.08 -29.81 0.38
C LEU A 249 48.88 -29.09 0.99
N ALA A 250 47.70 -29.71 1.00
CA ALA A 250 46.54 -29.13 1.66
C ALA A 250 46.80 -28.84 3.16
N ASP A 251 47.41 -29.79 3.86
CA ASP A 251 47.74 -29.70 5.28
C ASP A 251 48.89 -28.71 5.55
N LYS A 252 49.88 -28.66 4.66
CA LYS A 252 50.92 -27.62 4.70
C LYS A 252 50.32 -26.21 4.63
N TYR A 253 49.43 -25.97 3.67
CA TYR A 253 48.87 -24.64 3.44
C TYR A 253 47.85 -24.23 4.52
N ILE A 254 47.10 -25.15 5.11
CA ILE A 254 46.22 -24.80 6.24
C ILE A 254 47.04 -24.39 7.47
N LYS A 255 48.20 -25.04 7.72
CA LYS A 255 49.12 -24.64 8.79
C LYS A 255 49.69 -23.24 8.55
N LEU A 256 50.15 -22.95 7.32
CA LEU A 256 50.60 -21.60 6.93
C LEU A 256 49.48 -20.55 7.08
N SER A 257 48.23 -20.90 6.76
CA SER A 257 47.09 -20.02 6.97
C SER A 257 46.92 -19.65 8.44
N GLN A 258 47.09 -20.61 9.36
CA GLN A 258 46.99 -20.38 10.80
C GLN A 258 48.14 -19.53 11.32
N GLU A 259 49.38 -19.86 10.93
CA GLU A 259 50.60 -19.16 11.37
C GLU A 259 50.68 -17.71 10.89
N SER A 260 50.10 -17.42 9.72
CA SER A 260 50.07 -16.06 9.15
C SER A 260 48.99 -15.15 9.74
N ARG A 261 48.08 -15.68 10.59
CA ARG A 261 47.08 -14.84 11.25
C ARG A 261 47.76 -13.86 12.20
N PRO A 262 47.37 -12.58 12.23
CA PRO A 262 47.94 -11.63 13.18
C PRO A 262 47.73 -12.15 14.61
N LYS A 263 48.78 -12.15 15.45
CA LYS A 263 48.70 -12.61 16.85
C LYS A 263 47.66 -11.84 17.69
N ASN A 264 47.32 -10.62 17.27
CA ASN A 264 46.25 -9.82 17.87
C ASN A 264 44.84 -10.21 17.39
N VAL A 265 44.71 -11.29 16.62
CA VAL A 265 43.43 -11.97 16.33
C VAL A 265 43.09 -12.97 17.46
N GLU A 266 43.45 -12.63 18.70
CA GLU A 266 42.51 -12.72 19.82
C GLU A 266 41.48 -11.57 19.77
N LEU A 267 41.20 -11.03 18.58
CA LEU A 267 39.95 -10.36 18.23
C LEU A 267 38.82 -11.39 18.14
N SER A 268 38.66 -12.08 19.27
CA SER A 268 37.41 -12.50 19.88
C SER A 268 36.59 -13.50 19.07
N ASP A 269 36.73 -14.76 19.49
CA ASP A 269 35.57 -15.62 19.58
C ASP A 269 34.40 -14.85 20.21
N SER A 270 34.64 -13.92 21.14
CA SER A 270 33.63 -12.96 21.61
C SER A 270 33.01 -12.07 20.51
N ARG A 271 33.67 -11.45 19.52
CA ARG A 271 33.02 -10.52 18.56
C ARG A 271 32.49 -11.24 17.33
N ILE A 272 33.06 -12.36 16.89
CA ILE A 272 32.43 -13.21 15.86
C ILE A 272 31.28 -14.02 16.48
N SER A 273 31.41 -14.55 17.71
CA SER A 273 30.29 -15.16 18.45
C SER A 273 29.24 -14.12 18.84
N ASN A 274 29.62 -12.90 19.24
CA ASN A 274 28.66 -11.82 19.50
C ASN A 274 28.03 -11.31 18.21
N LEU A 275 28.75 -11.27 17.08
CA LEU A 275 28.15 -10.94 15.79
C LEU A 275 27.20 -12.06 15.35
N ASN A 276 27.57 -13.32 15.51
CA ASN A 276 26.70 -14.47 15.21
C ASN A 276 25.50 -14.55 16.17
N ASN A 277 25.68 -14.21 17.46
CA ASN A 277 24.62 -14.14 18.46
C ASN A 277 23.74 -12.92 18.23
N ALA A 278 24.28 -11.76 17.87
CA ALA A 278 23.51 -10.58 17.48
C ALA A 278 22.73 -10.85 16.20
N ILE A 279 23.35 -11.50 15.18
CA ILE A 279 22.64 -11.97 13.98
C ILE A 279 21.56 -12.98 14.35
N ARG A 280 21.80 -13.88 15.31
CA ARG A 280 20.80 -14.85 15.78
C ARG A 280 19.64 -14.17 16.51
N VAL A 281 19.93 -13.17 17.35
CA VAL A 281 18.95 -12.37 18.08
C VAL A 281 18.16 -11.47 17.14
N ASP A 282 18.81 -10.82 16.17
CA ASP A 282 18.14 -10.04 15.13
C ASP A 282 17.29 -10.93 14.23
N LYS A 283 17.78 -12.12 13.83
CA LYS A 283 16.95 -13.11 13.14
C LYS A 283 15.73 -13.49 13.99
N ALA A 284 15.92 -13.77 15.28
CA ALA A 284 14.82 -14.10 16.18
C ALA A 284 13.81 -12.96 16.28
N LYS A 285 14.27 -11.70 16.43
CA LYS A 285 13.41 -10.51 16.43
C LYS A 285 12.68 -10.32 15.10
N VAL A 286 13.34 -10.47 13.96
CA VAL A 286 12.69 -10.36 12.65
C VAL A 286 11.65 -11.47 12.47
N TYR A 287 11.96 -12.71 12.87
CA TYR A 287 10.99 -13.80 12.85
C TYR A 287 9.82 -13.51 13.79
N GLU A 288 10.07 -12.97 14.97
CA GLU A 288 9.04 -12.60 15.93
C GLU A 288 8.15 -11.47 15.40
N THR A 289 8.73 -10.44 14.77
CA THR A 289 7.98 -9.37 14.10
C THR A 289 7.13 -9.92 12.95
N VAL A 290 7.69 -10.77 12.08
CA VAL A 290 6.95 -11.39 10.97
C VAL A 290 5.84 -12.31 11.50
N ILE A 291 6.10 -13.07 12.57
CA ILE A 291 5.10 -13.92 13.23
C ILE A 291 3.99 -13.05 13.84
N ASN A 292 4.33 -11.94 14.49
CA ASN A 292 3.35 -11.03 15.07
C ASN A 292 2.53 -10.31 13.99
N GLU A 293 3.15 -9.81 12.93
CA GLU A 293 2.46 -9.23 11.77
C GLU A 293 1.52 -10.23 11.10
N THR A 294 1.97 -11.48 10.90
CA THR A 294 1.12 -12.54 10.34
C THR A 294 0.01 -12.97 11.30
N LYS A 295 0.26 -12.94 12.62
CA LYS A 295 -0.75 -13.23 13.65
C LYS A 295 -1.80 -12.13 13.73
N ASP A 296 -1.39 -10.87 13.72
CA ASP A 296 -2.28 -9.70 13.70
C ASP A 296 -3.10 -9.65 12.41
N SER A 297 -2.48 -9.93 11.26
CA SER A 297 -3.19 -10.06 9.98
C SER A 297 -4.23 -11.18 10.02
N LYS A 298 -3.87 -12.38 10.50
CA LYS A 298 -4.81 -13.50 10.67
C LYS A 298 -5.94 -13.15 11.66
N GLN A 299 -5.63 -12.46 12.75
CA GLN A 299 -6.61 -12.01 13.74
C GLN A 299 -7.60 -11.01 13.13
N PHE A 300 -7.11 -10.05 12.33
CA PHE A 300 -7.90 -9.07 11.61
C PHE A 300 -8.82 -9.71 10.56
N PHE A 301 -8.34 -10.69 9.80
CA PHE A 301 -9.18 -11.43 8.85
C PHE A 301 -10.27 -12.24 9.56
N LYS A 302 -9.95 -12.87 10.70
CA LYS A 302 -10.91 -13.65 11.50
C LYS A 302 -12.01 -12.76 12.09
N SER A 303 -11.67 -11.59 12.62
CA SER A 303 -12.66 -10.63 13.14
C SER A 303 -13.50 -10.01 12.03
N SER A 304 -12.89 -9.62 10.91
CA SER A 304 -13.59 -9.07 9.75
C SER A 304 -14.58 -10.08 9.15
N PHE A 305 -14.20 -11.36 9.04
CA PHE A 305 -15.09 -12.42 8.59
C PHE A 305 -16.29 -12.63 9.54
N ALA A 306 -16.06 -12.60 10.85
CA ALA A 306 -17.14 -12.71 11.83
C ALA A 306 -18.14 -11.55 11.73
N ILE A 307 -17.66 -10.32 11.55
CA ILE A 307 -18.51 -9.14 11.34
C ILE A 307 -19.31 -9.28 10.05
N ALA A 308 -18.67 -9.68 8.95
CA ALA A 308 -19.35 -9.89 7.67
C ALA A 308 -20.47 -10.95 7.77
N LEU A 309 -20.23 -12.05 8.50
CA LEU A 309 -21.22 -13.10 8.74
C LEU A 309 -22.44 -12.57 9.51
N ILE A 310 -22.21 -11.76 10.55
CA ILE A 310 -23.29 -11.12 11.33
C ILE A 310 -24.12 -10.19 10.44
N VAL A 311 -23.47 -9.37 9.61
CA VAL A 311 -24.16 -8.46 8.68
C VAL A 311 -25.02 -9.24 7.69
N ILE A 312 -24.50 -10.35 7.13
CA ILE A 312 -25.26 -11.23 6.23
C ILE A 312 -26.46 -11.84 6.96
N LEU A 313 -26.30 -12.34 8.18
CA LEU A 313 -27.40 -12.91 8.97
C LEU A 313 -28.49 -11.87 9.27
N VAL A 314 -28.10 -10.63 9.59
CA VAL A 314 -29.04 -9.52 9.81
C VAL A 314 -29.80 -9.19 8.51
N LEU A 315 -29.10 -9.13 7.37
CA LEU A 315 -29.75 -8.89 6.06
C LEU A 315 -30.73 -10.01 5.70
N VAL A 316 -30.33 -11.27 5.89
CA VAL A 316 -31.22 -12.43 5.67
C VAL A 316 -32.44 -12.37 6.59
N PHE A 317 -32.26 -11.98 7.86
CA PHE A 317 -33.37 -11.82 8.80
C PHE A 317 -34.32 -10.68 8.41
N ILE A 318 -33.80 -9.56 7.93
CA ILE A 318 -34.61 -8.44 7.40
C ILE A 318 -35.41 -8.92 6.18
N VAL A 319 -34.77 -9.59 5.22
CA VAL A 319 -35.45 -10.14 4.04
C VAL A 319 -36.53 -11.13 4.46
N PHE A 320 -36.25 -11.98 5.45
CA PHE A 320 -37.23 -12.92 5.99
C PHE A 320 -38.46 -12.21 6.60
N ILE A 321 -38.26 -11.14 7.38
CA ILE A 321 -39.37 -10.32 7.91
C ILE A 321 -40.20 -9.72 6.78
N PHE A 322 -39.55 -9.15 5.76
CA PHE A 322 -40.22 -8.58 4.60
C PHE A 322 -41.05 -9.64 3.86
N PHE A 323 -40.47 -10.82 3.64
CA PHE A 323 -41.15 -11.93 2.97
C PHE A 323 -42.37 -12.42 3.77
N LYS A 324 -42.23 -12.56 5.09
CA LYS A 324 -43.33 -12.94 5.98
C LYS A 324 -44.46 -11.89 5.96
N ARG A 325 -44.13 -10.60 5.99
CA ARG A 325 -45.12 -9.51 5.86
C ARG A 325 -45.79 -9.51 4.50
N HIS A 326 -45.04 -9.71 3.42
CA HIS A 326 -45.59 -9.77 2.07
C HIS A 326 -46.61 -10.90 1.93
N LYS A 327 -46.25 -12.10 2.41
CA LYS A 327 -47.14 -13.28 2.38
C LYS A 327 -48.41 -13.07 3.20
N ALA A 328 -48.32 -12.40 4.36
CA ALA A 328 -49.49 -12.07 5.18
C ALA A 328 -50.45 -11.10 4.45
N ILE A 329 -49.90 -10.05 3.82
CA ILE A 329 -50.68 -9.09 3.02
C ILE A 329 -51.35 -9.79 1.82
N GLU A 330 -50.63 -10.69 1.16
CA GLU A 330 -51.16 -11.44 0.02
C GLU A 330 -52.31 -12.39 0.43
N SER A 331 -52.21 -13.00 1.61
CA SER A 331 -53.30 -13.80 2.19
C SER A 331 -54.53 -12.95 2.52
N GLU A 332 -54.34 -11.81 3.19
CA GLU A 332 -55.43 -10.88 3.48
C GLU A 332 -56.10 -10.36 2.20
N PHE A 333 -55.32 -10.10 1.15
CA PHE A 333 -55.86 -9.64 -0.13
C PHE A 333 -56.68 -10.72 -0.84
N LYS A 334 -56.22 -11.98 -0.81
CA LYS A 334 -57.00 -13.12 -1.34
C LYS A 334 -58.33 -13.32 -0.60
N ASP A 335 -58.33 -13.16 0.71
CA ASP A 335 -59.56 -13.27 1.51
C ASP A 335 -60.53 -12.11 1.26
N ILE A 336 -60.02 -10.89 1.11
CA ILE A 336 -60.84 -9.73 0.73
C ILE A 336 -61.41 -9.91 -0.68
N GLN A 337 -60.61 -10.40 -1.63
CA GLN A 337 -61.06 -10.62 -3.01
C GLN A 337 -62.15 -11.70 -3.06
N LYS A 338 -61.97 -12.83 -2.37
CA LYS A 338 -63.02 -13.85 -2.24
C LYS A 338 -64.32 -13.32 -1.66
N LYS A 339 -64.24 -12.45 -0.63
CA LYS A 339 -65.43 -11.81 -0.05
C LYS A 339 -66.10 -10.85 -1.03
N ILE A 340 -65.33 -10.08 -1.81
CA ILE A 340 -65.85 -9.20 -2.85
C ILE A 340 -66.50 -9.99 -3.99
N ASP A 341 -65.88 -11.09 -4.42
CA ASP A 341 -66.40 -11.95 -5.49
C ASP A 341 -67.70 -12.64 -5.05
N ALA A 342 -67.77 -13.16 -3.81
CA ALA A 342 -69.00 -13.71 -3.25
C ALA A 342 -70.14 -12.67 -3.12
N ILE A 343 -69.81 -11.42 -2.77
CA ILE A 343 -70.79 -10.32 -2.75
C ILE A 343 -71.25 -9.96 -4.17
N ARG A 344 -70.37 -10.03 -5.18
CA ARG A 344 -70.71 -9.78 -6.58
C ARG A 344 -71.63 -10.86 -7.14
N GLU A 345 -71.36 -12.13 -6.83
CA GLU A 345 -72.19 -13.27 -7.22
C GLU A 345 -73.57 -13.18 -6.53
N ALA A 346 -73.61 -12.89 -5.24
CA ALA A 346 -74.88 -12.67 -4.51
C ALA A 346 -75.67 -11.45 -5.00
N LYS A 347 -75.00 -10.40 -5.50
CA LYS A 347 -75.65 -9.23 -6.13
C LYS A 347 -76.11 -9.49 -7.57
N GLN A 348 -75.52 -10.45 -8.29
CA GLN A 348 -76.00 -10.86 -9.61
C GLN A 348 -77.29 -11.69 -9.54
N GLU A 349 -77.52 -12.42 -8.44
CA GLU A 349 -78.77 -13.17 -8.24
C GLU A 349 -79.93 -12.32 -7.69
N MET A 350 -79.65 -11.17 -7.05
CA MET A 350 -80.67 -10.22 -6.58
C MET A 350 -80.86 -9.05 -7.55
N GLY A 351 -81.53 -9.30 -8.67
CA GLY A 351 -82.01 -8.24 -9.55
C GLY A 351 -83.06 -7.36 -8.87
N LYS A 352 -82.70 -6.12 -8.51
CA LYS A 352 -83.66 -5.02 -8.32
C LYS A 352 -83.17 -3.74 -9.01
N PRO A 353 -84.04 -3.03 -9.75
CA PRO A 353 -83.69 -1.77 -10.41
C PRO A 353 -83.57 -0.66 -9.35
N HIS A 354 -82.44 0.03 -9.32
CA HIS A 354 -82.28 1.22 -8.47
C HIS A 354 -82.90 2.44 -9.15
N GLU A 355 -83.70 3.19 -8.40
CA GLU A 355 -84.41 4.40 -8.84
C GLU A 355 -83.47 5.44 -9.46
N ASP A 356 -83.71 5.78 -10.72
CA ASP A 356 -83.07 6.89 -11.41
C ASP A 356 -83.49 8.23 -10.79
N LYS A 357 -82.63 8.84 -9.97
CA LYS A 357 -82.86 10.16 -9.38
C LYS A 357 -82.28 11.24 -10.28
N LEU A 358 -83.14 12.15 -10.74
CA LEU A 358 -82.73 13.30 -11.55
C LEU A 358 -82.20 14.43 -10.64
N ILE A 359 -80.94 14.80 -10.83
CA ILE A 359 -80.18 15.77 -10.04
C ILE A 359 -80.18 17.09 -10.80
N GLN A 360 -80.79 18.13 -10.23
CA GLN A 360 -80.73 19.49 -10.77
C GLN A 360 -79.56 20.28 -10.19
N LEU A 361 -78.63 20.68 -11.04
CA LEU A 361 -77.50 21.53 -10.67
C LEU A 361 -77.93 22.98 -10.49
N LYS A 362 -77.15 23.78 -9.73
CA LYS A 362 -77.42 25.22 -9.59
C LYS A 362 -77.24 25.97 -10.93
N SER A 363 -76.50 25.38 -11.87
CA SER A 363 -76.42 25.80 -13.28
C SER A 363 -77.68 25.52 -14.11
N LYS A 364 -78.74 24.94 -13.52
CA LYS A 364 -80.00 24.48 -14.16
C LYS A 364 -79.85 23.26 -15.09
N ALA A 365 -78.67 22.66 -15.18
CA ALA A 365 -78.48 21.39 -15.89
C ALA A 365 -79.08 20.22 -15.08
N SER A 366 -79.74 19.30 -15.77
CA SER A 366 -80.33 18.09 -15.18
C SER A 366 -79.49 16.86 -15.52
N ILE A 367 -79.05 16.12 -14.50
CA ILE A 367 -78.18 14.94 -14.65
C ILE A 367 -78.86 13.74 -14.00
N ASN A 368 -78.88 12.59 -14.68
CA ASN A 368 -79.32 11.35 -14.05
C ASN A 368 -78.21 10.77 -13.16
N SER A 369 -78.54 10.43 -11.91
CA SER A 369 -77.60 9.82 -10.96
C SER A 369 -76.95 8.53 -11.45
N SER A 370 -77.64 7.72 -12.27
CA SER A 370 -77.10 6.45 -12.78
C SER A 370 -75.94 6.65 -13.77
N ASN A 371 -75.87 7.83 -14.41
CA ASN A 371 -74.81 8.17 -15.36
C ASN A 371 -73.56 8.74 -14.69
N ILE A 372 -73.59 9.07 -13.38
CA ILE A 372 -72.44 9.66 -12.69
C ILE A 372 -71.46 8.55 -12.29
N LEU A 373 -70.22 8.66 -12.78
CA LEU A 373 -69.10 7.79 -12.42
C LEU A 373 -68.48 8.22 -11.09
N TYR A 374 -68.09 9.49 -11.01
CA TYR A 374 -67.56 10.11 -9.81
C TYR A 374 -67.67 11.63 -9.87
N VAL A 375 -67.42 12.26 -8.75
CA VAL A 375 -67.48 13.70 -8.55
C VAL A 375 -66.17 14.17 -7.93
N LYS A 376 -65.60 15.26 -8.47
CA LYS A 376 -64.33 15.85 -8.04
C LYS A 376 -64.51 17.30 -7.63
N SER A 377 -63.94 17.68 -6.50
CA SER A 377 -63.82 19.09 -6.08
C SER A 377 -62.75 19.82 -6.89
N ASP A 378 -63.08 21.04 -7.33
CA ASP A 378 -62.19 21.96 -8.03
C ASP A 378 -62.40 23.41 -7.54
N GLY A 379 -61.75 23.76 -6.42
CA GLY A 379 -61.91 25.06 -5.77
C GLY A 379 -63.34 25.30 -5.27
N HIS A 380 -63.97 26.37 -5.76
CA HIS A 380 -65.38 26.70 -5.47
C HIS A 380 -66.40 25.98 -6.36
N TYR A 381 -65.91 25.05 -7.21
CA TYR A 381 -66.71 24.28 -8.14
C TYR A 381 -66.58 22.78 -7.87
N VAL A 382 -67.56 22.04 -8.35
CA VAL A 382 -67.61 20.58 -8.32
C VAL A 382 -67.82 20.07 -9.74
N LYS A 383 -67.01 19.10 -10.15
CA LYS A 383 -67.01 18.47 -11.47
C LYS A 383 -67.66 17.09 -11.39
N TYR A 384 -68.71 16.87 -12.18
CA TYR A 384 -69.40 15.58 -12.31
C TYR A 384 -68.93 14.88 -13.57
N PHE A 385 -68.29 13.72 -13.41
CA PHE A 385 -67.82 12.89 -14.51
C PHE A 385 -68.91 11.87 -14.84
N LEU A 386 -69.39 11.92 -16.08
CA LEU A 386 -70.51 11.09 -16.55
C LEU A 386 -70.01 10.05 -17.55
N ASP A 387 -70.67 8.90 -17.59
CA ASP A 387 -70.45 7.86 -18.60
C ASP A 387 -70.82 8.35 -20.02
N THR A 388 -71.85 9.19 -20.11
CA THR A 388 -72.44 9.63 -21.38
C THR A 388 -71.64 10.70 -22.13
N LYS A 389 -70.64 11.35 -21.50
CA LYS A 389 -69.87 12.42 -22.15
C LYS A 389 -68.44 12.55 -21.62
N LYS A 390 -67.56 12.98 -22.52
CA LYS A 390 -66.12 13.12 -22.26
C LYS A 390 -65.77 14.29 -21.32
N ASN A 391 -66.53 15.39 -21.37
CA ASN A 391 -66.28 16.57 -20.55
C ASN A 391 -67.19 16.57 -19.31
N PRO A 392 -66.65 16.87 -18.11
CA PRO A 392 -67.44 16.89 -16.88
C PRO A 392 -68.38 18.09 -16.83
N GLU A 393 -69.52 17.93 -16.17
CA GLU A 393 -70.38 19.07 -15.80
C GLU A 393 -69.81 19.80 -14.60
N VAL A 394 -69.88 21.13 -14.62
CA VAL A 394 -69.32 21.97 -13.56
C VAL A 394 -70.45 22.72 -12.88
N ASP A 395 -70.52 22.60 -11.55
CA ASP A 395 -71.49 23.32 -10.72
C ASP A 395 -70.80 24.08 -9.59
N ARG A 396 -71.30 25.26 -9.24
CA ARG A 396 -70.79 26.03 -8.09
C ARG A 396 -71.37 25.46 -6.81
N ASN A 397 -70.67 24.50 -6.21
CA ASN A 397 -71.19 23.71 -5.10
C ASN A 397 -70.09 23.33 -4.10
N THR A 398 -70.47 22.81 -2.93
CA THR A 398 -69.54 22.24 -1.95
C THR A 398 -69.65 20.71 -1.93
N MET A 399 -68.55 20.01 -1.67
CA MET A 399 -68.59 18.53 -1.59
C MET A 399 -69.58 18.01 -0.54
N ILE A 400 -69.84 18.79 0.52
CA ILE A 400 -70.78 18.43 1.60
C ILE A 400 -72.23 18.54 1.10
N GLU A 401 -72.57 19.58 0.34
CA GLU A 401 -73.89 19.72 -0.28
C GLU A 401 -74.14 18.64 -1.33
N VAL A 402 -73.14 18.34 -2.16
CA VAL A 402 -73.24 17.29 -3.19
C VAL A 402 -73.40 15.92 -2.56
N GLU A 403 -72.68 15.63 -1.48
CA GLU A 403 -72.81 14.38 -0.71
C GLU A 403 -74.23 14.19 -0.14
N LYS A 404 -74.92 15.26 0.27
CA LYS A 404 -76.32 15.21 0.74
C LYS A 404 -77.32 15.04 -0.41
N MET A 405 -76.99 15.54 -1.61
CA MET A 405 -77.88 15.51 -2.77
C MET A 405 -77.92 14.14 -3.44
N LEU A 406 -76.75 13.48 -3.48
CA LEU A 406 -76.56 12.17 -4.10
C LEU A 406 -77.18 11.05 -3.25
N PRO A 407 -77.76 10.01 -3.86
CA PRO A 407 -78.23 8.82 -3.13
C PRO A 407 -77.07 8.16 -2.36
N SER A 408 -77.15 8.17 -1.03
CA SER A 408 -76.09 7.64 -0.15
C SER A 408 -75.89 6.13 -0.25
N GLN A 409 -76.85 5.41 -0.84
CA GLN A 409 -76.76 3.99 -1.14
C GLN A 409 -75.81 3.69 -2.31
N ILE A 410 -75.63 4.66 -3.23
CA ILE A 410 -74.88 4.48 -4.47
C ILE A 410 -73.58 5.31 -4.45
N PHE A 411 -73.58 6.45 -3.78
CA PHE A 411 -72.44 7.37 -3.74
C PHE A 411 -71.81 7.43 -2.36
N VAL A 412 -70.48 7.34 -2.34
CA VAL A 412 -69.70 7.45 -1.11
C VAL A 412 -68.50 8.37 -1.30
N ARG A 413 -68.24 9.21 -0.31
CA ARG A 413 -67.05 10.04 -0.27
C ARG A 413 -65.84 9.22 0.12
N ILE A 414 -64.83 9.20 -0.76
CA ILE A 414 -63.58 8.41 -0.56
C ILE A 414 -62.35 9.29 -0.33
N HIS A 415 -62.48 10.59 -0.55
CA HIS A 415 -61.42 11.57 -0.31
C HIS A 415 -62.04 12.94 0.00
N LYS A 416 -61.25 13.86 0.57
CA LYS A 416 -61.72 15.25 0.79
C LYS A 416 -62.20 15.92 -0.51
N SER A 417 -61.70 15.45 -1.65
CA SER A 417 -62.00 15.99 -2.99
C SER A 417 -62.77 15.03 -3.90
N TYR A 418 -63.16 13.83 -3.45
CA TYR A 418 -63.78 12.82 -4.34
C TYR A 418 -64.97 12.09 -3.69
N ILE A 419 -66.07 12.00 -4.44
CA ILE A 419 -67.21 11.10 -4.20
C ILE A 419 -67.30 10.15 -5.39
N VAL A 420 -67.50 8.86 -5.17
CA VAL A 420 -67.53 7.85 -6.24
C VAL A 420 -68.83 7.06 -6.21
N ASN A 421 -69.27 6.63 -7.39
CA ASN A 421 -70.33 5.64 -7.54
C ASN A 421 -69.78 4.25 -7.19
N ILE A 422 -70.32 3.64 -6.14
CA ILE A 422 -69.87 2.35 -5.59
C ILE A 422 -70.02 1.23 -6.63
N ASN A 423 -71.08 1.28 -7.43
CA ASN A 423 -71.38 0.26 -8.43
C ASN A 423 -70.37 0.25 -9.59
N ARG A 424 -69.63 1.35 -9.77
CA ARG A 424 -68.62 1.52 -10.81
C ARG A 424 -67.21 1.18 -10.35
N ILE A 425 -67.02 0.76 -9.09
CA ILE A 425 -65.72 0.38 -8.55
C ILE A 425 -65.34 -1.03 -9.02
N LYS A 426 -64.17 -1.16 -9.66
CA LYS A 426 -63.62 -2.44 -10.13
C LYS A 426 -62.59 -3.04 -9.17
N ILE A 427 -61.67 -2.23 -8.65
CA ILE A 427 -60.59 -2.66 -7.74
C ILE A 427 -60.43 -1.65 -6.60
N ILE A 428 -60.24 -2.14 -5.37
CA ILE A 428 -59.92 -1.31 -4.19
C ILE A 428 -58.54 -1.70 -3.67
N ASN A 429 -57.60 -0.76 -3.71
CA ASN A 429 -56.25 -0.89 -3.15
C ASN A 429 -56.15 -0.21 -1.77
N SER A 430 -54.99 -0.34 -1.14
CA SER A 430 -54.74 0.22 0.18
C SER A 430 -54.92 1.75 0.26
N ASN A 431 -54.66 2.47 -0.85
CA ASN A 431 -54.65 3.93 -0.97
C ASN A 431 -55.32 4.49 -2.24
N LYS A 432 -55.90 3.64 -3.11
CA LYS A 432 -56.58 4.06 -4.34
C LYS A 432 -57.77 3.15 -4.67
N VAL A 433 -58.70 3.65 -5.47
CA VAL A 433 -59.84 2.92 -6.05
C VAL A 433 -59.74 3.03 -7.56
N MET A 434 -59.96 1.93 -8.29
CA MET A 434 -60.03 1.91 -9.75
C MET A 434 -61.49 1.73 -10.18
N LEU A 435 -61.96 2.59 -11.08
CA LEU A 435 -63.28 2.47 -11.71
C LEU A 435 -63.27 1.42 -12.83
N ASP A 436 -64.45 0.99 -13.28
CA ASP A 436 -64.65 0.12 -14.45
C ASP A 436 -64.10 0.73 -15.75
N THR A 437 -64.04 2.06 -15.84
CA THR A 437 -63.38 2.81 -16.91
C THR A 437 -61.84 2.72 -16.91
N GLY A 438 -61.24 2.19 -15.84
CA GLY A 438 -59.78 2.12 -15.66
C GLY A 438 -59.16 3.34 -14.95
N GLU A 439 -59.95 4.35 -14.59
CA GLU A 439 -59.46 5.53 -13.89
C GLU A 439 -59.14 5.25 -12.41
N TRP A 440 -57.98 5.73 -11.92
CA TRP A 440 -57.53 5.57 -10.54
C TRP A 440 -57.76 6.83 -9.70
N ILE A 441 -58.53 6.70 -8.62
CA ILE A 441 -58.86 7.78 -7.68
C ILE A 441 -58.22 7.50 -6.31
N ASN A 442 -57.61 8.51 -5.69
CA ASN A 442 -56.97 8.36 -4.38
C ASN A 442 -58.00 8.16 -3.25
N LEU A 443 -57.75 7.18 -2.38
CA LEU A 443 -58.55 6.85 -1.21
C LEU A 443 -57.86 7.36 0.05
N SER A 444 -58.55 8.20 0.83
CA SER A 444 -58.02 8.69 2.11
C SER A 444 -58.18 7.63 3.20
N ARG A 445 -57.22 7.60 4.14
CA ARG A 445 -57.27 6.71 5.31
C ARG A 445 -58.53 6.91 6.16
N VAL A 446 -59.00 8.15 6.28
CA VAL A 446 -60.20 8.51 7.07
C VAL A 446 -61.48 7.95 6.44
N TYR A 447 -61.61 8.04 5.12
CA TYR A 447 -62.81 7.59 4.41
C TYR A 447 -62.80 6.09 4.08
N LYS A 448 -61.66 5.42 4.26
CA LYS A 448 -61.51 3.98 4.02
C LYS A 448 -62.44 3.13 4.89
N GLN A 449 -62.64 3.51 6.15
CA GLN A 449 -63.51 2.76 7.04
C GLN A 449 -64.98 2.89 6.61
N ALA A 450 -65.45 4.11 6.32
CA ALA A 450 -66.80 4.35 5.84
C ALA A 450 -67.11 3.62 4.53
N LEU A 451 -66.15 3.58 3.58
CA LEU A 451 -66.28 2.81 2.34
C LEU A 451 -66.42 1.30 2.62
N LYS A 452 -65.61 0.75 3.54
CA LYS A 452 -65.72 -0.66 3.94
C LYS A 452 -67.06 -0.98 4.59
N ASP A 453 -67.54 -0.10 5.46
CA ASP A 453 -68.78 -0.31 6.21
C ASP A 453 -70.00 -0.32 5.26
N ILE A 454 -70.03 0.54 4.23
CA ILE A 454 -71.10 0.56 3.22
C ILE A 454 -71.03 -0.67 2.32
N LEU A 455 -69.83 -1.07 1.88
CA LEU A 455 -69.63 -2.29 1.09
C LEU A 455 -70.03 -3.58 1.85
N ASN A 456 -70.00 -3.55 3.18
CA ASN A 456 -70.40 -4.69 4.04
C ASN A 456 -71.90 -4.67 4.42
N LYS A 457 -72.59 -3.53 4.30
CA LYS A 457 -74.01 -3.36 4.70
C LYS A 457 -75.02 -3.54 3.55
N THR A 458 -74.55 -3.80 2.35
CA THR A 458 -75.36 -3.86 1.12
C THR A 458 -74.86 -4.98 0.24
#